data_AF-A0A7W1CPT9-F1
#
_entry.id   AF-A0A7W1CPT9-F1
#
_cell.length_a   1.000
_cell.length_b   1.000
_cell.length_c   1.000
_cell.angle_alpha   90.00
_cell.angle_beta   90.00
_cell.angle_gamma   90.00
#
_symmetry.space_group_name_H-M   'P 1'
#
loop_
_entity.id
_entity.type
_entity.pdbx_description
1 polymer ?
#
loop_
_entity_poly.entity_id
_entity_poly.type
_entity_poly.pdbx_seq_one_letter_code
_entity_poly.pdbx_strand_id
1 'polypeptide(L)'
;MYDAASLDQIVTPSARPAVRRIARNCLYSAVQIIGSVPSSAALGLTFLSNPPWETEPWATIVTANNPGQAPLGVPVLLTQGADDDIVAPGETEALAQRMCANGDLVQFATYPGVGHIDGGPAAAADVAEWIGQRFVAAPATDTCG
;
A
#
# COMPACT_ATOMS: atom_id res chain seq x y z
N MET A 1 14.24 4.47 12.83
CA MET A 1 15.13 3.67 11.96
C MET A 1 15.21 2.29 12.60
N TYR A 2 15.03 1.20 11.86
CA TYR A 2 15.05 -0.15 12.42
C TYR A 2 16.47 -0.71 12.37
N ASP A 3 17.35 -0.23 13.25
CA ASP A 3 18.80 -0.48 13.17
C ASP A 3 19.17 -1.96 13.31
N ALA A 4 18.30 -2.77 13.93
CA ALA A 4 18.46 -4.22 14.07
C ALA A 4 17.99 -5.04 12.85
N ALA A 5 17.25 -4.44 11.91
CA ALA A 5 16.69 -5.12 10.74
C ALA A 5 17.62 -4.96 9.53
N SER A 6 18.45 -5.96 9.28
CA SER A 6 19.36 -5.95 8.13
C SER A 6 18.70 -6.60 6.92
N LEU A 7 18.82 -5.95 5.76
CA LEU A 7 18.41 -6.56 4.48
C LEU A 7 19.17 -7.86 4.19
N ASP A 8 20.36 -8.04 4.75
CA ASP A 8 21.16 -9.25 4.55
C ASP A 8 20.51 -10.50 5.17
N GLN A 9 19.58 -10.33 6.11
CA GLN A 9 18.82 -11.43 6.74
C GLN A 9 17.75 -12.00 5.80
N ILE A 10 17.20 -11.17 4.91
CA ILE A 10 16.00 -11.50 4.13
C ILE A 10 16.21 -11.41 2.61
N VAL A 11 17.27 -10.76 2.13
CA VAL A 11 17.57 -10.59 0.70
C VAL A 11 18.76 -11.44 0.27
N THR A 12 18.60 -12.18 -0.82
CA THR A 12 19.68 -12.97 -1.43
C THR A 12 20.88 -12.08 -1.80
N PRO A 13 22.14 -12.54 -1.64
CA PRO A 13 23.31 -11.74 -1.99
C PRO A 13 23.28 -11.16 -3.42
N SER A 14 22.75 -11.94 -4.37
CA SER A 14 22.57 -11.54 -5.78
C SER A 14 21.54 -10.43 -5.99
N ALA A 15 20.49 -10.35 -5.17
CA ALA A 15 19.44 -9.34 -5.29
C ALA A 15 19.78 -8.00 -4.62
N ARG A 16 20.70 -8.00 -3.62
CA ARG A 16 21.04 -6.80 -2.83
C ARG A 16 21.45 -5.57 -3.67
N PRO A 17 22.22 -5.68 -4.77
CA PRO A 17 22.50 -4.51 -5.62
C PRO A 17 21.25 -3.91 -6.25
N ALA A 18 20.32 -4.74 -6.72
CA ALA A 18 19.05 -4.29 -7.31
C ALA A 18 18.15 -3.64 -6.24
N VAL A 19 17.99 -4.26 -5.07
CA VAL A 19 17.24 -3.68 -3.94
C VAL A 19 17.81 -2.32 -3.54
N ARG A 20 19.14 -2.20 -3.39
CA ARG A 20 19.78 -0.91 -3.07
C ARG A 20 19.61 0.14 -4.16
N ARG A 21 19.50 -0.26 -5.44
CA ARG A 21 19.20 0.64 -6.55
C ARG A 21 17.76 1.13 -6.49
N ILE A 22 16.80 0.22 -6.32
CA ILE A 22 15.38 0.54 -6.19
C ILE A 22 15.13 1.50 -5.02
N ALA A 23 15.76 1.25 -3.88
CA ALA A 23 15.66 2.11 -2.69
C ALA A 23 16.16 3.56 -2.91
N ARG A 24 16.85 3.84 -4.02
CA ARG A 24 17.30 5.20 -4.41
C ARG A 24 16.55 5.77 -5.60
N ASN A 25 15.59 5.05 -6.17
CA ASN A 25 14.78 5.54 -7.28
C ASN A 25 13.71 6.51 -6.78
N CYS A 26 13.45 7.56 -7.55
CA CYS A 26 12.23 8.36 -7.46
C CYS A 26 11.21 7.84 -8.50
N LEU A 27 9.92 8.09 -8.30
CA LEU A 27 8.81 7.65 -9.19
C LEU A 27 7.83 8.81 -9.52
N TYR A 28 8.35 10.00 -9.76
CA TYR A 28 7.54 11.21 -9.99
C TYR A 28 7.15 11.45 -11.46
N SER A 29 7.69 10.66 -12.39
CA SER A 29 7.40 10.80 -13.82
C SER A 29 7.37 9.47 -14.53
N ALA A 30 6.71 9.39 -15.68
CA ALA A 30 6.65 8.19 -16.50
C ALA A 30 8.05 7.65 -16.85
N VAL A 31 9.01 8.54 -17.13
CA VAL A 31 10.40 8.15 -17.43
C VAL A 31 11.06 7.49 -16.22
N GLN A 32 10.82 8.02 -15.01
CA GLN A 32 11.35 7.44 -13.78
C GLN A 32 10.72 6.08 -13.46
N ILE A 33 9.40 5.95 -13.67
CA ILE A 33 8.66 4.71 -13.51
C ILE A 33 9.22 3.64 -14.45
N ILE A 34 9.30 3.93 -15.76
CA ILE A 34 9.86 3.02 -16.77
C ILE A 34 11.32 2.66 -16.42
N GLY A 35 12.12 3.62 -15.97
CA GLY A 35 13.50 3.39 -15.57
C GLY A 35 13.67 2.45 -14.36
N SER A 36 12.62 2.28 -13.53
CA SER A 36 12.62 1.35 -12.39
C SER A 36 12.39 -0.11 -12.80
N VAL A 37 11.67 -0.34 -13.91
CA VAL A 37 11.21 -1.66 -14.37
C VAL A 37 12.33 -2.69 -14.46
N PRO A 38 13.52 -2.41 -15.05
CA PRO A 38 14.57 -3.43 -15.17
C PRO A 38 15.06 -3.96 -13.81
N SER A 39 15.14 -3.09 -12.80
CA SER A 39 15.59 -3.51 -11.46
C SER A 39 14.52 -4.34 -10.76
N SER A 40 13.24 -3.98 -10.93
CA SER A 40 12.11 -4.75 -10.41
C SER A 40 12.00 -6.13 -11.10
N ALA A 41 12.15 -6.18 -12.42
CA ALA A 41 12.14 -7.43 -13.18
C ALA A 41 13.27 -8.38 -12.74
N ALA A 42 14.46 -7.84 -12.43
CA ALA A 42 15.57 -8.64 -11.92
C ALA A 42 15.25 -9.32 -10.57
N LEU A 43 14.41 -8.70 -9.72
CA LEU A 43 13.97 -9.33 -8.47
C LEU A 43 13.05 -10.54 -8.71
N GLY A 44 12.41 -10.64 -9.87
CA GLY A 44 11.65 -11.83 -10.27
C GLY A 44 12.51 -13.10 -10.46
N LEU A 45 13.83 -12.94 -10.65
CA LEU A 45 14.78 -14.06 -10.78
C LEU A 45 15.28 -14.54 -9.41
N THR A 46 15.51 -13.60 -8.50
CA THR A 46 16.00 -13.85 -7.14
C THR A 46 15.72 -12.63 -6.28
N PHE A 47 15.18 -12.83 -5.08
CA PHE A 47 14.88 -11.72 -4.18
C PHE A 47 15.01 -12.09 -2.71
N LEU A 48 14.03 -12.79 -2.15
CA LEU A 48 14.01 -13.14 -0.74
C LEU A 48 14.79 -14.43 -0.49
N SER A 49 15.68 -14.43 0.50
CA SER A 49 16.33 -15.64 1.02
C SER A 49 15.56 -16.26 2.18
N ASN A 50 14.89 -15.43 2.98
CA ASN A 50 14.00 -15.83 4.07
C ASN A 50 12.75 -14.95 4.03
N PRO A 51 11.57 -15.47 4.37
CA PRO A 51 10.35 -14.66 4.45
C PRO A 51 10.46 -13.59 5.54
N PRO A 52 10.25 -12.29 5.24
CA PRO A 52 10.31 -11.23 6.23
C PRO A 52 9.30 -11.40 7.37
N TRP A 53 8.14 -11.99 7.08
CA TRP A 53 7.10 -12.27 8.08
C TRP A 53 7.40 -13.48 9.00
N GLU A 54 8.50 -14.20 8.76
CA GLU A 54 8.95 -15.33 9.60
C GLU A 54 10.33 -15.09 10.22
N THR A 55 10.99 -13.98 9.88
CA THR A 55 12.39 -13.71 10.27
C THR A 55 12.45 -12.54 11.25
N GLU A 56 12.91 -12.72 12.48
CA GLU A 56 13.10 -11.58 13.40
C GLU A 56 14.36 -10.76 13.06
N PRO A 57 14.34 -9.41 13.25
CA PRO A 57 13.24 -8.60 13.78
C PRO A 57 12.21 -8.17 12.72
N TRP A 58 12.33 -8.63 11.47
CA TRP A 58 11.42 -8.25 10.38
C TRP A 58 9.98 -8.67 10.64
N ALA A 59 9.76 -9.86 11.22
CA ALA A 59 8.42 -10.37 11.53
C ALA A 59 7.67 -9.39 12.45
N THR A 60 8.31 -8.99 13.56
CA THR A 60 7.79 -7.95 14.45
C THR A 60 7.49 -6.65 13.70
N ILE A 61 8.40 -6.21 12.81
CA ILE A 61 8.24 -4.96 12.05
C ILE A 61 7.07 -5.04 11.09
N VAL A 62 6.94 -6.09 10.28
CA VAL A 62 5.84 -6.19 9.31
C VAL A 62 4.49 -6.31 10.00
N THR A 63 4.40 -7.02 11.13
CA THR A 63 3.18 -7.06 11.96
C THR A 63 2.83 -5.68 12.49
N ALA A 64 3.80 -4.93 13.01
CA ALA A 64 3.57 -3.57 13.51
C ALA A 64 3.19 -2.57 12.40
N ASN A 65 3.59 -2.82 11.15
CA ASN A 65 3.28 -1.97 9.98
C ASN A 65 2.08 -2.49 9.18
N ASN A 66 1.28 -3.41 9.73
CA ASN A 66 0.05 -3.88 9.09
C ASN A 66 -1.14 -3.01 9.54
N PRO A 67 -1.85 -2.30 8.65
CA PRO A 67 -2.96 -1.43 9.03
C PRO A 67 -4.23 -2.20 9.42
N GLY A 68 -5.13 -1.51 10.13
CA GLY A 68 -6.43 -2.05 10.55
C GLY A 68 -6.37 -3.05 11.71
N GLN A 69 -5.34 -3.01 12.55
CA GLN A 69 -5.24 -3.88 13.75
C GLN A 69 -6.00 -3.33 14.96
N ALA A 70 -6.42 -2.07 14.92
CA ALA A 70 -7.21 -1.39 15.93
C ALA A 70 -8.03 -0.28 15.24
N PRO A 71 -9.17 0.14 15.83
CA PRO A 71 -9.95 1.24 15.27
C PRO A 71 -9.18 2.55 15.30
N LEU A 72 -9.33 3.34 14.24
CA LEU A 72 -8.75 4.68 14.13
C LEU A 72 -9.57 5.75 14.86
N GLY A 73 -10.86 5.49 15.09
CA GLY A 73 -11.75 6.40 15.82
C GLY A 73 -12.12 7.68 15.05
N VAL A 74 -11.84 7.71 13.75
CA VAL A 74 -12.19 8.79 12.82
C VAL A 74 -12.70 8.18 11.51
N PRO A 75 -13.51 8.89 10.71
CA PRO A 75 -13.92 8.40 9.40
C PRO A 75 -12.74 8.19 8.46
N VAL A 76 -12.84 7.16 7.60
CA VAL A 76 -11.79 6.78 6.65
C VAL A 76 -12.38 6.63 5.25
N LEU A 77 -11.68 7.17 4.25
CA LEU A 77 -11.91 6.87 2.85
C LEU A 77 -10.80 5.96 2.34
N LEU A 78 -11.18 4.83 1.75
CA LEU A 78 -10.30 3.95 0.98
C LEU A 78 -10.71 4.01 -0.49
N THR A 79 -9.75 4.23 -1.39
CA THR A 79 -9.96 4.31 -2.83
C THR A 79 -9.12 3.27 -3.56
N GLN A 80 -9.71 2.54 -4.51
CA GLN A 80 -9.03 1.45 -5.21
C GLN A 80 -9.41 1.42 -6.70
N GLY A 81 -8.42 1.36 -7.59
CA GLY A 81 -8.67 1.00 -8.99
C GLY A 81 -9.08 -0.47 -9.09
N ALA A 82 -10.19 -0.77 -9.76
CA ALA A 82 -10.70 -2.15 -9.84
C ALA A 82 -9.84 -3.07 -10.74
N ASP A 83 -9.06 -2.47 -11.63
CA ASP A 83 -8.20 -3.15 -12.59
C ASP A 83 -6.70 -2.97 -12.20
N ASP A 84 -6.42 -2.66 -10.94
CA ASP A 84 -5.07 -2.48 -10.41
C ASP A 84 -4.30 -3.82 -10.39
N ASP A 85 -3.19 -3.85 -11.12
CA ASP A 85 -2.32 -5.00 -11.30
C ASP A 85 -1.05 -4.97 -10.42
N ILE A 86 -0.86 -3.90 -9.63
CA ILE A 86 0.29 -3.74 -8.72
C ILE A 86 -0.15 -3.90 -7.27
N VAL A 87 -1.22 -3.22 -6.85
CA VAL A 87 -1.86 -3.39 -5.54
C VAL A 87 -3.20 -4.07 -5.78
N ALA A 88 -3.21 -5.40 -5.66
CA ALA A 88 -4.37 -6.21 -5.97
C ALA A 88 -5.61 -5.72 -5.19
N PRO A 89 -6.76 -5.50 -5.86
CA PRO A 89 -7.96 -4.94 -5.22
C PRO A 89 -8.43 -5.69 -3.98
N GLY A 90 -8.26 -7.01 -3.97
CA GLY A 90 -8.62 -7.86 -2.83
C GLY A 90 -7.88 -7.53 -1.53
N GLU A 91 -6.66 -7.00 -1.61
CA GLU A 91 -5.89 -6.61 -0.42
C GLU A 91 -6.50 -5.37 0.26
N THR A 92 -6.88 -4.36 -0.54
CA THR A 92 -7.54 -3.15 -0.05
C THR A 92 -8.97 -3.45 0.43
N GLU A 93 -9.68 -4.35 -0.25
CA GLU A 93 -10.99 -4.85 0.21
C GLU A 93 -10.87 -5.56 1.56
N ALA A 94 -9.87 -6.43 1.74
CA ALA A 94 -9.63 -7.11 3.01
C ALA A 94 -9.26 -6.14 4.14
N LEU A 95 -8.56 -5.04 3.82
CA LEU A 95 -8.33 -3.95 4.78
C LEU A 95 -9.64 -3.26 5.15
N ALA A 96 -10.47 -2.89 4.18
CA ALA A 96 -11.77 -2.24 4.44
C ALA A 96 -12.66 -3.12 5.34
N GLN A 97 -12.80 -4.41 5.01
CA GLN A 97 -13.58 -5.36 5.80
C GLN A 97 -13.05 -5.49 7.24
N ARG A 98 -11.73 -5.52 7.43
CA ARG A 98 -11.12 -5.60 8.76
C ARG A 98 -11.36 -4.32 9.57
N MET A 99 -11.26 -3.15 8.96
CA MET A 99 -11.56 -1.87 9.62
C MET A 99 -13.04 -1.78 10.02
N CYS A 100 -13.94 -2.19 9.13
CA CYS A 100 -15.37 -2.30 9.43
C CYS A 100 -15.65 -3.24 10.60
N ALA A 101 -15.02 -4.42 10.63
CA ALA A 101 -15.16 -5.38 11.74
C ALA A 101 -14.65 -4.83 13.09
N ASN A 102 -13.72 -3.88 13.06
CA ASN A 102 -13.21 -3.18 14.25
C ASN A 102 -14.08 -1.99 14.68
N GLY A 103 -15.14 -1.67 13.94
CA GLY A 103 -16.05 -0.56 14.23
C GLY A 103 -15.61 0.80 13.69
N ASP A 104 -14.67 0.84 12.74
CA ASP A 104 -14.36 2.08 12.02
C ASP A 104 -15.50 2.46 11.07
N LEU A 105 -15.68 3.77 10.86
CA LEU A 105 -16.54 4.32 9.81
C LEU A 105 -15.75 4.38 8.50
N VAL A 106 -16.00 3.44 7.59
CA VAL A 106 -15.22 3.31 6.35
C VAL A 106 -16.10 3.54 5.13
N GLN A 107 -15.70 4.50 4.31
CA GLN A 107 -16.16 4.59 2.93
C GLN A 107 -15.13 3.90 2.02
N PHE A 108 -15.54 2.84 1.34
CA PHE A 108 -14.70 2.16 0.34
C PHE A 108 -15.24 2.45 -1.07
N ALA A 109 -14.41 3.08 -1.89
CA ALA A 109 -14.73 3.47 -3.26
C ALA A 109 -13.83 2.74 -4.26
N THR A 110 -14.46 2.04 -5.21
CA THR A 110 -13.77 1.34 -6.30
C THR A 110 -14.01 2.03 -7.64
N TYR A 111 -13.00 2.07 -8.49
CA TYR A 111 -13.05 2.75 -9.79
C TYR A 111 -12.90 1.71 -10.93
N PRO A 112 -14.00 1.33 -11.63
CA PRO A 112 -13.97 0.35 -12.72
C PRO A 112 -13.11 0.79 -13.90
N GLY A 113 -12.33 -0.13 -14.49
CA GLY A 113 -11.48 0.20 -15.64
C GLY A 113 -10.22 1.00 -15.29
N VAL A 114 -9.95 1.23 -14.00
CA VAL A 114 -8.81 2.03 -13.52
C VAL A 114 -7.75 1.10 -12.95
N GLY A 115 -6.55 1.16 -13.53
CA GLY A 115 -5.36 0.46 -13.04
C GLY A 115 -4.53 1.27 -12.05
N HIS A 116 -3.38 0.73 -11.62
CA HIS A 116 -2.58 1.30 -10.52
C HIS A 116 -2.16 2.76 -10.75
N ILE A 117 -1.64 3.05 -11.95
CA ILE A 117 -1.05 4.35 -12.27
C ILE A 117 -2.12 5.46 -12.30
N ASP A 118 -3.34 5.12 -12.73
CA ASP A 118 -4.44 6.06 -12.89
C ASP A 118 -5.33 6.15 -11.64
N GLY A 119 -5.14 5.27 -10.65
CA GLY A 119 -5.93 5.24 -9.41
C GLY A 119 -5.92 6.57 -8.65
N GLY A 120 -4.73 7.17 -8.48
CA GLY A 120 -4.58 8.48 -7.84
C GLY A 120 -5.31 9.61 -8.59
N PRO A 121 -5.00 9.84 -9.88
CA PRO A 121 -5.72 10.82 -10.70
C PRO A 121 -7.23 10.62 -10.74
N ALA A 122 -7.72 9.39 -10.87
CA ALA A 122 -9.14 9.07 -10.94
C ALA A 122 -9.87 9.41 -9.62
N ALA A 123 -9.23 9.15 -8.47
CA ALA A 123 -9.82 9.40 -7.16
C ALA A 123 -9.65 10.84 -6.64
N ALA A 124 -8.78 11.65 -7.27
CA ALA A 124 -8.33 12.92 -6.69
C ALA A 124 -9.46 13.91 -6.36
N ALA A 125 -10.46 14.04 -7.24
CA ALA A 125 -11.60 14.93 -7.01
C ALA A 125 -12.45 14.46 -5.84
N ASP A 126 -12.77 13.16 -5.79
CA ASP A 126 -13.58 12.56 -4.73
C ASP A 126 -12.87 12.64 -3.38
N VAL A 127 -11.55 12.43 -3.34
CA VAL A 127 -10.73 12.57 -2.13
C VAL A 127 -10.74 14.02 -1.64
N ALA A 128 -10.56 15.00 -2.54
CA ALA A 128 -10.58 16.41 -2.16
C ALA A 128 -11.96 16.82 -1.62
N GLU A 129 -13.04 16.36 -2.25
CA GLU A 129 -14.40 16.59 -1.77
C GLU A 129 -14.62 15.93 -0.40
N TRP A 130 -14.25 14.66 -0.24
CA TRP A 130 -14.41 13.91 1.00
C TRP A 130 -13.66 14.56 2.16
N ILE A 131 -12.43 15.05 1.93
CA ILE A 131 -11.67 15.82 2.92
C ILE A 131 -12.40 17.15 3.23
N GLY A 132 -12.87 17.86 2.21
CA GLY A 132 -13.64 19.10 2.36
C GLY A 132 -14.87 18.93 3.26
N GLN A 133 -15.59 17.83 3.10
CA GLN A 133 -16.75 17.48 3.93
C GLN A 133 -16.40 17.31 5.42
N ARG A 134 -15.17 16.88 5.77
CA ARG A 134 -14.73 16.78 7.17
C ARG A 134 -14.53 18.16 7.81
N PHE A 135 -14.05 19.15 7.06
CA PHE A 135 -13.86 20.52 7.57
C PHE A 135 -15.17 21.24 7.91
N VAL A 136 -16.28 20.86 7.26
CA VAL A 136 -17.62 21.38 7.56
C VAL A 136 -18.44 20.46 8.46
N ALA A 137 -17.80 19.45 9.05
CA ALA A 137 -18.42 18.44 9.92
C ALA A 137 -19.64 17.75 9.28
N ALA A 138 -19.63 17.56 7.96
CA ALA A 138 -20.67 16.78 7.30
C ALA A 138 -20.60 15.31 7.75
N PRO A 139 -21.74 14.63 7.92
CA PRO A 139 -21.78 13.20 8.22
C PRO A 139 -20.89 12.42 7.25
N ALA A 140 -20.09 11.50 7.76
CA ALA A 140 -19.29 10.63 6.92
C ALA A 140 -20.17 9.52 6.35
N THR A 141 -19.99 9.21 5.07
CA THR A 141 -20.55 8.02 4.45
C THR A 141 -19.87 6.79 5.05
N ASP A 142 -20.66 5.75 5.29
CA ASP A 142 -20.19 4.45 5.75
C ASP A 142 -20.70 3.37 4.78
N THR A 143 -19.80 2.50 4.35
CA THR A 143 -20.07 1.39 3.42
C THR A 143 -19.81 0.04 4.07
N CYS A 144 -19.66 -0.03 5.39
CA CYS A 144 -19.36 -1.25 6.14
C CYS A 144 -20.46 -2.32 6.18
N GLY A 145 -21.64 -2.05 5.60
CA GLY A 145 -22.78 -2.98 5.51
C GLY A 145 -24.06 -2.39 6.07
#